data_AF-A0A6T8KID3-F1
#
_entry.id   AF-A0A6T8KID3-F1
#
_cell.length_a   1.000
_cell.length_b   1.000
_cell.length_c   1.000
_cell.angle_alpha   90.00
_cell.angle_beta   90.00
_cell.angle_gamma   90.00
#
_symmetry.space_group_name_H-M   'P 1'
#
loop_
_entity.id
_entity.type
_entity.pdbx_description
1 polymer ?
#
loop_
_entity_poly.entity_id
_entity_poly.type
_entity_poly.pdbx_seq_one_letter_code
_entity_poly.pdbx_strand_id
1 'polypeptide(L)'
;MEFLQKRARRGKEWLERYIESASNSDKKRGRHRSEPAYAQGRPATYELSRSLFLQMMGVVYLVAFGSYFVQFEGLYGAEGLLPISDQLASARHVPWTQYPTLVRWHTTLGIDCYALCNAVGVLGMLLAALAASGYGSSPVMFGCWACYLSLVTVGDVFLYYQWDSLLCEAGFLAVLYAPLMGQPSRSSATSHIVMWLLRFLLFKLMLMSGVVKISSNDPTWLNLTALNYHFASQCIPTPLAWYFRQLHPLILQMGVAFTLLVEVPVALCILCPLRSIRHPIAALNALLQVLIMISGNYGFFNLLTLVLCIPLVDDSYWSRALALEG
;
A
#
# COMPACT_ATOMS: atom_id res chain seq x y z
N MET A 1 64.73 -38.78 -32.91
CA MET A 1 65.03 -38.06 -31.63
C MET A 1 64.55 -36.61 -31.67
N GLU A 2 64.86 -35.86 -32.73
CA GLU A 2 64.52 -34.43 -32.88
C GLU A 2 63.00 -34.12 -32.86
N PHE A 3 62.17 -35.01 -33.42
CA PHE A 3 60.71 -34.89 -33.40
C PHE A 3 60.11 -34.93 -31.99
N LEU A 4 60.65 -35.78 -31.11
CA LEU A 4 60.17 -35.93 -29.73
C LEU A 4 60.55 -34.71 -28.88
N GLN A 5 61.75 -34.16 -29.08
CA GLN A 5 62.19 -32.93 -28.41
C GLN A 5 61.34 -31.72 -28.81
N LYS A 6 60.97 -31.60 -30.10
CA LYS A 6 60.09 -30.53 -30.59
C LYS A 6 58.66 -30.63 -30.05
N ARG A 7 58.19 -31.84 -29.72
CA ARG A 7 56.88 -32.09 -29.11
C ARG A 7 56.89 -31.78 -27.61
N ALA A 8 57.96 -32.17 -26.90
CA ALA A 8 58.15 -31.85 -25.49
C ALA A 8 58.22 -30.33 -25.24
N ARG A 9 58.92 -29.59 -26.12
CA ARG A 9 59.03 -28.13 -26.03
C ARG A 9 57.67 -27.43 -26.22
N ARG A 10 56.89 -27.87 -27.21
CA ARG A 10 55.51 -27.38 -27.43
C ARG A 10 54.56 -27.72 -26.29
N GLY A 11 54.71 -28.91 -25.68
CA GLY A 11 53.92 -29.29 -24.50
C GLY A 11 54.21 -28.39 -23.30
N LYS A 12 55.49 -28.06 -23.06
CA LYS A 12 55.91 -27.16 -21.98
C LYS A 12 55.37 -25.73 -22.19
N GLU A 13 55.50 -25.19 -23.40
CA GLU A 13 54.97 -23.86 -23.75
C GLU A 13 53.44 -23.79 -23.61
N TRP A 14 52.73 -24.86 -23.95
CA TRP A 14 51.28 -24.94 -23.76
C TRP A 14 50.91 -24.95 -22.27
N LEU A 15 51.64 -25.72 -21.46
CA LEU A 15 51.40 -25.81 -20.02
C LEU A 15 51.64 -24.46 -19.32
N GLU A 16 52.70 -23.75 -19.69
CA GLU A 16 53.03 -22.42 -19.17
C GLU A 16 51.92 -21.42 -19.51
N ARG A 17 51.42 -21.40 -20.75
CA ARG A 17 50.28 -20.56 -21.16
C ARG A 17 48.99 -20.92 -20.43
N TYR A 18 48.74 -22.21 -20.19
CA TYR A 18 47.56 -22.67 -19.47
C TYR A 18 47.58 -22.20 -18.01
N ILE A 19 48.71 -22.37 -17.33
CA ILE A 19 48.93 -21.90 -15.95
C ILE A 19 48.78 -20.38 -15.85
N GLU A 20 49.32 -19.65 -16.81
CA GLU A 20 49.21 -18.18 -16.86
C GLU A 20 47.76 -17.72 -17.10
N SER A 21 47.02 -18.43 -17.96
CA SER A 21 45.58 -18.17 -18.17
C SER A 21 44.74 -18.50 -16.94
N ALA A 22 45.06 -19.59 -16.23
CA ALA A 22 44.38 -20.01 -15.01
C ALA A 22 44.63 -19.01 -13.88
N SER A 23 45.87 -18.55 -13.71
CA SER A 23 46.24 -17.50 -12.75
C SER A 23 45.53 -16.16 -13.04
N ASN A 24 45.42 -15.78 -14.32
CA ASN A 24 44.66 -14.59 -14.72
C ASN A 24 43.14 -14.76 -14.55
N SER A 25 42.61 -15.98 -14.69
CA SER A 25 41.20 -16.29 -14.41
C SER A 25 40.88 -16.19 -12.92
N ASP A 26 41.83 -16.59 -12.05
CA ASP A 26 41.70 -16.50 -10.60
C ASP A 26 41.88 -15.06 -10.10
N LYS A 27 42.75 -14.26 -10.73
CA LYS A 27 42.81 -12.80 -10.49
C LYS A 27 41.55 -12.06 -10.96
N LYS A 28 40.85 -12.55 -11.99
CA LYS A 28 39.54 -12.03 -12.41
C LYS A 28 38.39 -12.49 -11.49
N ARG A 29 38.45 -13.71 -10.94
CA ARG A 29 37.47 -14.24 -9.97
C ARG A 29 37.66 -13.70 -8.55
N GLY A 30 38.89 -13.32 -8.17
CA GLY A 30 39.23 -12.75 -6.86
C GLY A 30 38.79 -11.29 -6.61
N ARG A 31 37.99 -10.69 -7.50
CA ARG A 31 37.39 -9.35 -7.32
C ARG A 31 35.94 -9.36 -6.83
N HIS A 32 35.40 -10.51 -6.42
CA HIS A 32 34.31 -10.57 -5.44
C HIS A 32 34.87 -10.76 -4.01
N ARG A 33 35.83 -9.90 -3.65
CA ARG A 33 36.09 -9.61 -2.24
C ARG A 33 34.94 -8.72 -1.80
N SER A 34 34.20 -9.16 -0.78
CA SER A 34 33.18 -8.39 -0.07
C SER A 34 33.55 -6.91 -0.02
N GLU A 35 32.77 -6.07 -0.67
CA GLU A 35 32.99 -4.63 -0.69
C GLU A 35 33.01 -4.10 0.76
N PRO A 36 33.95 -3.20 1.10
CA PRO A 36 33.98 -2.58 2.43
C PRO A 36 32.69 -1.78 2.67
N ALA A 37 32.19 -1.82 3.91
CA ALA A 37 30.88 -1.31 4.34
C ALA A 37 30.58 0.18 4.00
N TYR A 38 31.58 0.97 3.62
CA TYR A 38 31.42 2.37 3.21
C TYR A 38 30.97 2.54 1.75
N ALA A 39 31.12 1.53 0.88
CA ALA A 39 30.65 1.59 -0.52
C ALA A 39 29.12 1.47 -0.66
N GLN A 40 28.39 1.21 0.44
CA GLN A 40 26.91 1.11 0.49
C GLN A 40 26.19 2.48 0.44
N GLY A 41 26.92 3.57 0.20
CA GLY A 41 26.42 4.94 0.16
C GLY A 41 25.71 5.37 -1.13
N ARG A 42 25.09 4.45 -1.90
CA ARG A 42 24.16 4.89 -2.94
C ARG A 42 22.90 5.48 -2.28
N PRO A 43 22.44 6.67 -2.67
CA PRO A 43 21.15 7.19 -2.20
C PRO A 43 20.07 6.15 -2.50
N ALA A 44 19.18 5.90 -1.53
CA ALA A 44 18.10 4.95 -1.72
C ALA A 44 17.22 5.49 -2.85
N THR A 45 17.09 4.71 -3.92
CA THR A 45 16.10 4.96 -4.95
C THR A 45 14.75 4.41 -4.48
N TYR A 46 13.69 5.05 -4.94
CA TYR A 46 12.30 4.72 -4.61
C TYR A 46 11.44 4.70 -5.89
N GLU A 47 12.04 4.40 -7.04
CA GLU A 47 11.35 4.39 -8.33
C GLU A 47 10.45 3.15 -8.44
N LEU A 48 10.99 2.00 -8.04
CA LEU A 48 10.25 0.74 -7.96
C LEU A 48 9.23 0.79 -6.82
N SER A 49 9.64 1.28 -5.64
CA SER A 49 8.75 1.50 -4.50
C SER A 49 7.55 2.39 -4.88
N ARG A 50 7.78 3.49 -5.59
CA ARG A 50 6.71 4.34 -6.13
C ARG A 50 5.80 3.59 -7.10
N SER A 51 6.39 2.87 -8.05
CA SER A 51 5.62 2.17 -9.09
C SER A 51 4.71 1.11 -8.46
N LEU A 52 5.22 0.33 -7.52
CA LEU A 52 4.46 -0.64 -6.74
C LEU A 52 3.36 0.03 -5.92
N PHE A 53 3.68 1.13 -5.21
CA PHE A 53 2.69 1.89 -4.46
C PHE A 53 1.53 2.36 -5.35
N LEU A 54 1.82 2.97 -6.50
CA LEU A 54 0.81 3.48 -7.43
C LEU A 54 -0.02 2.34 -8.06
N GLN A 55 0.62 1.24 -8.41
CA GLN A 55 -0.07 0.06 -8.92
C GLN A 55 -1.05 -0.51 -7.88
N MET A 56 -0.58 -0.67 -6.64
CA MET A 56 -1.40 -1.22 -5.56
C MET A 56 -2.48 -0.25 -5.08
N MET A 57 -2.25 1.07 -5.16
CA MET A 57 -3.31 2.07 -4.98
C MET A 57 -4.42 1.89 -6.03
N GLY A 58 -4.07 1.56 -7.28
CA GLY A 58 -5.05 1.19 -8.31
C GLY A 58 -5.89 -0.03 -7.91
N VAL A 59 -5.26 -1.06 -7.34
CA VAL A 59 -5.97 -2.25 -6.81
C VAL A 59 -6.91 -1.88 -5.66
N VAL A 60 -6.47 -1.04 -4.72
CA VAL A 60 -7.33 -0.55 -3.62
C VAL A 60 -8.55 0.19 -4.16
N TYR A 61 -8.35 1.11 -5.11
CA TYR A 61 -9.46 1.81 -5.76
C TYR A 61 -10.41 0.85 -6.49
N LEU A 62 -9.88 -0.16 -7.20
CA LEU A 62 -10.72 -1.17 -7.84
C LEU A 62 -11.62 -1.91 -6.85
N VAL A 63 -11.06 -2.32 -5.71
CA VAL A 63 -11.83 -2.98 -4.64
C VAL A 63 -12.88 -2.03 -4.06
N ALA A 64 -12.53 -0.77 -3.82
CA ALA A 64 -13.43 0.23 -3.28
C ALA A 64 -14.60 0.55 -4.24
N PHE A 65 -14.30 0.84 -5.51
CA PHE A 65 -15.34 1.10 -6.52
C PHE A 65 -16.17 -0.14 -6.84
N GLY A 66 -15.57 -1.33 -6.90
CA GLY A 66 -16.31 -2.57 -7.11
C GLY A 66 -17.27 -2.86 -5.96
N SER A 67 -16.82 -2.66 -4.73
CA SER A 67 -17.65 -2.77 -3.52
C SER A 67 -18.82 -1.78 -3.55
N TYR A 68 -18.55 -0.53 -3.91
CA TYR A 68 -19.58 0.50 -4.10
C TYR A 68 -20.59 0.10 -5.18
N PHE A 69 -20.12 -0.33 -6.35
CA PHE A 69 -20.96 -0.65 -7.50
C PHE A 69 -21.98 -1.75 -7.19
N VAL A 70 -21.58 -2.79 -6.46
CA VAL A 70 -22.49 -3.89 -6.07
C VAL A 70 -23.55 -3.42 -5.06
N GLN A 71 -23.21 -2.46 -4.19
CA GLN A 71 -24.10 -1.96 -3.13
C GLN A 71 -24.94 -0.76 -3.56
N PHE A 72 -24.61 -0.14 -4.69
CA PHE A 72 -25.17 1.12 -5.13
C PHE A 72 -26.69 1.13 -5.15
N GLU A 73 -27.30 0.14 -5.82
CA GLU A 73 -28.76 0.11 -6.01
C GLU A 73 -29.50 0.01 -4.68
N GLY A 74 -29.03 -0.84 -3.76
CA GLY A 74 -29.69 -1.07 -2.47
C GLY A 74 -29.49 0.06 -1.46
N LEU A 75 -28.33 0.75 -1.51
CA LEU A 75 -28.03 1.83 -0.59
C LEU A 75 -28.48 3.19 -1.10
N TYR A 76 -28.23 3.47 -2.37
CA TYR A 76 -28.25 4.81 -2.94
C TYR A 76 -29.20 4.99 -4.12
N GLY A 77 -29.79 3.90 -4.62
CA GLY A 77 -30.79 3.93 -5.69
C GLY A 77 -32.07 4.66 -5.29
N ALA A 78 -33.00 4.79 -6.24
CA ALA A 78 -34.25 5.52 -6.02
C ALA A 78 -35.12 4.92 -4.89
N GLU A 79 -35.08 3.59 -4.76
CA GLU A 79 -35.75 2.82 -3.69
C GLU A 79 -34.75 2.34 -2.62
N GLY A 80 -33.56 2.95 -2.59
CA GLY A 80 -32.48 2.60 -1.66
C GLY A 80 -32.72 3.13 -0.25
N LEU A 81 -31.89 2.69 0.69
CA LEU A 81 -31.95 3.16 2.09
C LEU A 81 -31.68 4.66 2.24
N LEU A 82 -30.85 5.22 1.37
CA LEU A 82 -30.44 6.62 1.36
C LEU A 82 -30.37 7.14 -0.08
N PRO A 83 -31.52 7.45 -0.71
CA PRO A 83 -31.57 7.90 -2.09
C PRO A 83 -30.69 9.14 -2.35
N ILE A 84 -29.88 9.09 -3.41
CA ILE A 84 -28.98 10.19 -3.79
C ILE A 84 -29.73 11.50 -4.06
N SER A 85 -30.95 11.42 -4.57
CA SER A 85 -31.77 12.60 -4.85
C SER A 85 -31.95 13.47 -3.61
N ASP A 86 -32.14 12.85 -2.45
CA ASP A 86 -32.43 13.55 -1.19
C ASP A 86 -31.17 14.25 -0.67
N GLN A 87 -30.01 13.60 -0.83
CA GLN A 87 -28.70 14.15 -0.50
C GLN A 87 -28.33 15.34 -1.40
N LEU A 88 -28.59 15.24 -2.70
CA LEU A 88 -28.35 16.34 -3.63
C LEU A 88 -29.32 17.51 -3.40
N ALA A 89 -30.57 17.21 -3.03
CA ALA A 89 -31.56 18.22 -2.70
C ALA A 89 -31.17 19.00 -1.43
N SER A 90 -30.73 18.31 -0.38
CA SER A 90 -30.29 18.94 0.87
C SER A 90 -29.02 19.78 0.68
N ALA A 91 -28.11 19.35 -0.19
CA ALA A 91 -26.86 20.04 -0.49
C ALA A 91 -26.95 21.12 -1.59
N ARG A 92 -28.15 21.42 -2.12
CA ARG A 92 -28.34 22.32 -3.27
C ARG A 92 -27.71 23.70 -3.08
N HIS A 93 -27.85 24.27 -1.88
CA HIS A 93 -27.34 25.60 -1.52
C HIS A 93 -25.94 25.59 -0.89
N VAL A 94 -25.35 24.41 -0.68
CA VAL A 94 -24.04 24.29 -0.07
C VAL A 94 -22.96 24.65 -1.09
N PRO A 95 -21.98 25.50 -0.75
CA PRO A 95 -20.92 25.87 -1.70
C PRO A 95 -20.09 24.65 -2.11
N TRP A 96 -19.50 24.69 -3.32
CA TRP A 96 -18.67 23.61 -3.84
C TRP A 96 -17.52 23.22 -2.90
N THR A 97 -16.94 24.19 -2.21
CA THR A 97 -15.84 23.98 -1.26
C THR A 97 -16.20 23.08 -0.07
N GLN A 98 -17.50 22.97 0.26
CA GLN A 98 -18.00 22.13 1.34
C GLN A 98 -18.66 20.85 0.83
N TYR A 99 -19.04 20.80 -0.45
CA TYR A 99 -19.68 19.64 -1.08
C TYR A 99 -19.13 19.42 -2.51
N PRO A 100 -17.87 18.97 -2.63
CA PRO A 100 -17.14 18.86 -3.89
C PRO A 100 -17.44 17.54 -4.62
N THR A 101 -18.60 17.44 -5.25
CA THR A 101 -19.00 16.23 -5.99
C THR A 101 -19.42 16.52 -7.42
N LEU A 102 -18.85 15.76 -8.37
CA LEU A 102 -19.18 15.83 -9.80
C LEU A 102 -20.69 15.62 -10.07
N VAL A 103 -21.38 14.89 -9.18
CA VAL A 103 -22.80 14.52 -9.32
C VAL A 103 -23.74 15.72 -9.26
N ARG A 104 -23.30 16.85 -8.67
CA ARG A 104 -24.10 18.08 -8.63
C ARG A 104 -24.45 18.63 -10.01
N TRP A 105 -23.62 18.33 -11.01
CA TRP A 105 -23.83 18.79 -12.39
C TRP A 105 -24.82 17.94 -13.18
N HIS A 106 -25.46 16.92 -12.57
CA HIS A 106 -26.45 16.08 -13.26
C HIS A 106 -27.55 16.90 -13.97
N THR A 107 -28.09 17.94 -13.32
CA THR A 107 -29.09 18.83 -13.92
C THR A 107 -28.55 19.63 -15.10
N THR A 108 -27.35 20.20 -14.98
CA THR A 108 -26.69 20.95 -16.06
C THR A 108 -26.35 20.07 -17.25
N LEU A 109 -25.99 18.81 -17.00
CA LEU A 109 -25.66 17.82 -18.02
C LEU A 109 -26.91 17.15 -18.63
N GLY A 110 -28.10 17.35 -18.03
CA GLY A 110 -29.33 16.67 -18.45
C GLY A 110 -29.29 15.15 -18.22
N ILE A 111 -28.47 14.68 -17.27
CA ILE A 111 -28.30 13.27 -16.93
C ILE A 111 -29.02 13.01 -15.60
N ASP A 112 -29.68 11.86 -15.49
CA ASP A 112 -30.24 11.43 -14.22
C ASP A 112 -29.14 11.27 -13.14
N CYS A 113 -29.45 11.63 -11.88
CA CYS A 113 -28.45 11.64 -10.80
C CYS A 113 -27.89 10.25 -10.51
N TYR A 114 -28.74 9.21 -10.55
CA TYR A 114 -28.32 7.82 -10.32
C TYR A 114 -27.45 7.33 -11.47
N ALA A 115 -27.84 7.64 -12.71
CA ALA A 115 -27.04 7.33 -13.90
C ALA A 115 -25.65 8.00 -13.85
N LEU A 116 -25.57 9.26 -13.42
CA LEU A 116 -24.30 9.97 -13.28
C LEU A 116 -23.42 9.35 -12.18
N CYS A 117 -23.97 8.98 -11.03
CA CYS A 117 -23.23 8.27 -9.98
C CYS A 117 -22.65 6.94 -10.48
N ASN A 118 -23.46 6.14 -11.17
CA ASN A 118 -22.99 4.88 -11.77
C ASN A 118 -21.89 5.13 -12.81
N ALA A 119 -22.04 6.15 -13.66
CA ALA A 119 -21.02 6.52 -14.63
C ALA A 119 -19.71 6.94 -13.96
N VAL A 120 -19.76 7.71 -12.87
CA VAL A 120 -18.58 8.08 -12.06
C VAL A 120 -17.93 6.85 -11.43
N GLY A 121 -18.73 5.92 -10.88
CA GLY A 121 -18.22 4.67 -10.31
C GLY A 121 -17.53 3.79 -11.36
N VAL A 122 -18.13 3.60 -12.53
CA VAL A 122 -17.56 2.82 -13.64
C VAL A 122 -16.30 3.49 -14.19
N LEU A 123 -16.31 4.81 -14.39
CA LEU A 123 -15.11 5.55 -14.79
C LEU A 123 -13.98 5.37 -13.76
N GLY A 124 -14.31 5.46 -12.48
CA GLY A 124 -13.39 5.18 -11.38
C GLY A 124 -12.78 3.77 -11.47
N MET A 125 -13.60 2.74 -11.71
CA MET A 125 -13.11 1.36 -11.91
C MET A 125 -12.16 1.25 -13.11
N LEU A 126 -12.50 1.85 -14.25
CA LEU A 126 -11.66 1.80 -15.46
C LEU A 126 -10.30 2.47 -15.23
N LEU A 127 -10.30 3.65 -14.60
CA LEU A 127 -9.06 4.37 -14.25
C LEU A 127 -8.24 3.60 -13.22
N ALA A 128 -8.90 2.97 -12.24
CA ALA A 128 -8.24 2.15 -11.24
C ALA A 128 -7.60 0.89 -11.85
N ALA A 129 -8.26 0.24 -12.83
CA ALA A 129 -7.68 -0.85 -13.61
C ALA A 129 -6.46 -0.41 -14.41
N LEU A 130 -6.52 0.77 -15.02
CA LEU A 130 -5.37 1.35 -15.72
C LEU A 130 -4.20 1.60 -14.76
N ALA A 131 -4.46 2.15 -13.57
CA ALA A 131 -3.44 2.32 -12.54
C ALA A 131 -2.86 0.97 -12.07
N ALA A 132 -3.72 -0.03 -11.81
CA ALA A 132 -3.35 -1.38 -11.38
C ALA A 132 -2.56 -2.19 -12.42
N SER A 133 -2.66 -1.85 -13.70
CA SER A 133 -1.84 -2.41 -14.78
C SER A 133 -0.48 -1.70 -14.96
N GLY A 134 -0.15 -0.75 -14.08
CA GLY A 134 1.14 -0.05 -14.07
C GLY A 134 1.15 1.30 -14.78
N TYR A 135 0.00 1.82 -15.21
CA TYR A 135 -0.13 3.11 -15.90
C TYR A 135 -0.67 4.23 -14.98
N GLY A 136 -0.33 4.20 -13.69
CA GLY A 136 -0.76 5.20 -12.70
C GLY A 136 -0.04 6.54 -12.81
N SER A 137 -0.28 7.30 -13.88
CA SER A 137 0.18 8.70 -14.00
C SER A 137 -0.65 9.64 -13.13
N SER A 138 -0.16 10.87 -12.91
CA SER A 138 -0.85 11.86 -12.07
C SER A 138 -2.29 12.15 -12.55
N PRO A 139 -2.59 12.30 -13.87
CA PRO A 139 -3.97 12.44 -14.34
C PRO A 139 -4.86 11.22 -14.06
N VAL A 140 -4.33 10.00 -14.18
CA VAL A 140 -5.08 8.77 -13.89
C VAL A 140 -5.42 8.70 -12.40
N MET A 141 -4.42 8.96 -11.54
CA MET A 141 -4.64 9.00 -10.09
C MET A 141 -5.58 10.12 -9.67
N PHE A 142 -5.49 11.29 -10.32
CA PHE A 142 -6.40 12.39 -10.08
C PHE A 142 -7.83 12.02 -10.46
N GLY A 143 -8.03 11.34 -11.59
CA GLY A 143 -9.33 10.83 -12.00
C GLY A 143 -9.90 9.83 -10.99
N CYS A 144 -9.11 8.86 -10.51
CA CYS A 144 -9.53 7.94 -9.44
C CYS A 144 -9.95 8.71 -8.18
N TRP A 145 -9.10 9.64 -7.72
CA TRP A 145 -9.35 10.43 -6.52
C TRP A 145 -10.60 11.30 -6.66
N ALA A 146 -10.77 12.01 -7.77
CA ALA A 146 -11.91 12.88 -8.01
C ALA A 146 -13.22 12.09 -8.12
N CYS A 147 -13.20 10.92 -8.77
CA CYS A 147 -14.35 10.03 -8.82
C CYS A 147 -14.70 9.54 -7.41
N TYR A 148 -13.72 9.04 -6.64
CA TYR A 148 -13.97 8.52 -5.30
C TYR A 148 -14.47 9.60 -4.33
N LEU A 149 -13.82 10.78 -4.33
CA LEU A 149 -14.24 11.93 -3.52
C LEU A 149 -15.68 12.34 -3.83
N SER A 150 -16.08 12.30 -5.10
CA SER A 150 -17.45 12.63 -5.52
C SER A 150 -18.48 11.66 -4.96
N LEU A 151 -18.16 10.36 -4.94
CA LEU A 151 -19.05 9.34 -4.39
C LEU A 151 -19.11 9.42 -2.86
N VAL A 152 -17.96 9.55 -2.19
CA VAL A 152 -17.88 9.71 -0.72
C VAL A 152 -18.66 10.93 -0.24
N THR A 153 -18.57 12.05 -0.96
CA THR A 153 -19.28 13.29 -0.60
C THR A 153 -20.80 13.11 -0.62
N VAL A 154 -21.33 12.28 -1.51
CA VAL A 154 -22.78 12.02 -1.62
C VAL A 154 -23.22 10.82 -0.77
N GLY A 155 -22.31 9.89 -0.48
CA GLY A 155 -22.64 8.62 0.14
C GLY A 155 -22.85 8.65 1.66
N ASP A 156 -22.58 9.80 2.31
CA ASP A 156 -22.95 10.10 3.70
C ASP A 156 -22.64 8.93 4.66
N VAL A 157 -23.58 8.51 5.51
CA VAL A 157 -23.38 7.50 6.57
C VAL A 157 -22.74 6.19 6.08
N PHE A 158 -22.98 5.79 4.84
CA PHE A 158 -22.48 4.53 4.29
C PHE A 158 -21.10 4.64 3.59
N LEU A 159 -20.62 5.86 3.29
CA LEU A 159 -19.30 6.09 2.65
C LEU A 159 -18.42 7.14 3.36
N TYR A 160 -18.81 7.60 4.54
CA TYR A 160 -18.07 8.57 5.34
C TYR A 160 -17.38 7.91 6.55
N TYR A 161 -16.82 6.71 6.37
CA TYR A 161 -16.06 6.06 7.43
C TYR A 161 -14.60 6.52 7.45
N GLN A 162 -13.86 6.20 8.52
CA GLN A 162 -12.46 6.63 8.67
C GLN A 162 -11.55 6.11 7.55
N TRP A 163 -11.83 4.92 7.00
CA TRP A 163 -11.07 4.36 5.89
C TRP A 163 -11.35 5.06 4.55
N ASP A 164 -12.54 5.65 4.37
CA ASP A 164 -12.88 6.44 3.18
C ASP A 164 -12.11 7.77 3.19
N SER A 165 -12.07 8.42 4.36
CA SER A 165 -11.22 9.58 4.59
C SER A 165 -9.74 9.26 4.32
N LEU A 166 -9.25 8.12 4.83
CA LEU A 166 -7.88 7.66 4.60
C LEU A 166 -7.58 7.43 3.11
N LEU A 167 -8.51 6.83 2.36
CA LEU A 167 -8.36 6.62 0.91
C LEU A 167 -8.34 7.95 0.14
N CYS A 168 -9.15 8.93 0.54
CA CYS A 168 -9.10 10.27 -0.02
C CYS A 168 -7.75 10.97 0.24
N GLU A 169 -7.21 10.86 1.46
CA GLU A 169 -5.89 11.42 1.80
C GLU A 169 -4.75 10.72 1.05
N ALA A 170 -4.72 9.38 1.06
CA ALA A 170 -3.72 8.57 0.36
C ALA A 170 -3.80 8.77 -1.15
N GLY A 171 -5.01 8.86 -1.70
CA GLY A 171 -5.30 9.16 -3.09
C GLY A 171 -4.75 10.50 -3.54
N PHE A 172 -5.01 11.56 -2.76
CA PHE A 172 -4.46 12.89 -3.04
C PHE A 172 -2.92 12.87 -3.04
N LEU A 173 -2.31 12.20 -2.07
CA LEU A 173 -0.85 12.02 -2.06
C LEU A 173 -0.36 11.20 -3.25
N ALA A 174 -1.12 10.19 -3.71
CA ALA A 174 -0.79 9.41 -4.90
C ALA A 174 -0.79 10.28 -6.18
N VAL A 175 -1.69 11.25 -6.31
CA VAL A 175 -1.68 12.24 -7.42
C VAL A 175 -0.36 13.00 -7.46
N LEU A 176 0.12 13.46 -6.30
CA LEU A 176 1.38 14.23 -6.18
C LEU A 176 2.62 13.34 -6.30
N TYR A 177 2.50 12.06 -5.98
CA TYR A 177 3.59 11.11 -6.03
C TYR A 177 3.82 10.55 -7.44
N ALA A 178 2.76 10.41 -8.21
CA ALA A 178 2.78 9.93 -9.59
C ALA A 178 3.50 10.90 -10.54
N PRO A 179 4.18 10.39 -11.59
CA PRO A 179 4.73 11.25 -12.63
C PRO A 179 3.60 11.94 -13.40
N LEU A 180 3.84 13.18 -13.83
CA LEU A 180 2.87 13.96 -14.61
C LEU A 180 2.49 13.25 -15.92
N MET A 181 3.47 12.68 -16.61
CA MET A 181 3.28 11.95 -17.86
C MET A 181 4.13 10.69 -17.89
N GLY A 182 3.65 9.67 -18.61
CA GLY A 182 4.35 8.40 -18.81
C GLY A 182 4.15 7.38 -17.68
N GLN A 183 4.85 6.26 -17.81
CA GLN A 183 4.79 5.15 -16.86
C GLN A 183 5.63 5.45 -15.61
N PRO A 184 5.10 5.23 -14.39
CA PRO A 184 5.85 5.36 -13.14
C PRO A 184 7.20 4.64 -13.10
N SER A 185 7.28 3.46 -13.72
CA SER A 185 8.48 2.62 -13.77
C SER A 185 9.59 3.18 -14.67
N ARG A 186 9.28 4.16 -15.53
CA ARG A 186 10.22 4.76 -16.49
C ARG A 186 10.63 6.19 -16.11
N SER A 187 10.10 6.73 -15.00
CA SER A 187 10.39 8.09 -14.56
C SER A 187 11.46 8.08 -13.45
N SER A 188 12.52 8.88 -13.61
CA SER A 188 13.68 8.85 -12.72
C SER A 188 13.59 9.75 -11.48
N ALA A 189 12.57 10.63 -11.40
CA ALA A 189 12.46 11.60 -10.31
C ALA A 189 11.33 11.23 -9.35
N THR A 190 11.68 10.71 -8.16
CA THR A 190 10.72 10.45 -7.07
C THR A 190 10.74 11.61 -6.07
N SER A 191 9.58 12.20 -5.77
CA SER A 191 9.47 13.26 -4.77
C SER A 191 9.65 12.69 -3.36
N HIS A 192 10.77 13.01 -2.72
CA HIS A 192 11.02 12.62 -1.33
C HIS A 192 10.06 13.29 -0.35
N ILE A 193 9.59 14.51 -0.64
CA ILE A 193 8.62 15.22 0.21
C ILE A 193 7.32 14.42 0.30
N VAL A 194 6.76 14.02 -0.84
CA VAL A 194 5.52 13.25 -0.88
C VAL A 194 5.69 11.86 -0.26
N MET A 195 6.85 11.22 -0.47
CA MET A 195 7.20 9.98 0.21
C MET A 195 7.20 10.13 1.74
N TRP A 196 7.72 11.24 2.28
CA TRP A 196 7.65 11.53 3.71
C TRP A 196 6.22 11.81 4.18
N LEU A 197 5.38 12.47 3.37
CA LEU A 197 3.96 12.65 3.67
C LEU A 197 3.21 11.32 3.72
N LEU A 198 3.51 10.37 2.82
CA LEU A 198 2.94 9.02 2.87
C LEU A 198 3.37 8.26 4.14
N ARG A 199 4.63 8.40 4.56
CA ARG A 199 5.11 7.85 5.84
C ARG A 199 4.42 8.50 7.03
N PHE A 200 4.25 9.82 6.99
CA PHE A 200 3.52 10.55 8.02
C PHE A 200 2.05 10.13 8.06
N LEU A 201 1.43 9.85 6.93
CA LEU A 201 0.07 9.33 6.86
C LEU A 201 -0.04 7.95 7.53
N LEU A 202 0.87 7.03 7.23
CA LEU A 202 0.93 5.73 7.92
C LEU A 202 1.18 5.91 9.42
N PHE A 203 2.11 6.78 9.80
CA PHE A 203 2.37 7.12 11.20
C PHE A 203 1.11 7.62 11.91
N LYS A 204 0.40 8.59 11.30
CA LYS A 204 -0.85 9.15 11.82
C LYS A 204 -1.88 8.04 12.04
N LEU A 205 -2.09 7.20 11.02
CA LEU A 205 -3.02 6.09 11.08
C LEU A 205 -2.70 5.15 12.26
N MET A 206 -1.47 4.66 12.31
CA MET A 206 -1.06 3.67 13.32
C MET A 206 -1.13 4.25 14.73
N LEU A 207 -0.57 5.44 14.92
CA LEU A 207 -0.56 6.12 16.22
C LEU A 207 -1.98 6.41 16.70
N MET A 208 -2.85 6.95 15.86
CA MET A 208 -4.23 7.26 16.25
C MET A 208 -5.02 5.99 16.58
N SER A 209 -4.80 4.89 15.84
CA SER A 209 -5.40 3.58 16.12
C SER A 209 -5.01 3.04 17.51
N GLY A 210 -3.76 3.24 17.93
CA GLY A 210 -3.30 2.81 19.24
C GLY A 210 -3.69 3.76 20.37
N VAL A 211 -3.58 5.08 20.14
CA VAL A 211 -3.92 6.10 21.15
C VAL A 211 -5.38 6.01 21.53
N VAL A 212 -6.31 5.82 20.57
CA VAL A 212 -7.74 5.71 20.90
C VAL A 212 -8.04 4.51 21.78
N LYS A 213 -7.32 3.39 21.62
CA LYS A 213 -7.46 2.20 22.47
C LYS A 213 -7.07 2.50 23.91
N ILE A 214 -5.97 3.22 24.11
CA ILE A 214 -5.48 3.60 25.44
C ILE A 214 -6.36 4.71 26.05
N SER A 215 -6.70 5.74 25.28
CA SER A 215 -7.46 6.91 25.75
C SER A 215 -8.94 6.63 25.97
N SER A 216 -9.46 5.53 25.41
CA SER A 216 -10.85 5.08 25.65
C SER A 216 -11.13 4.76 27.11
N ASN A 217 -10.09 4.52 27.93
CA ASN A 217 -10.19 4.02 29.30
C ASN A 217 -10.99 2.71 29.42
N ASP A 218 -11.10 1.93 28.34
CA ASP A 218 -11.71 0.61 28.38
C ASP A 218 -10.79 -0.36 29.14
N PRO A 219 -11.27 -0.99 30.24
CA PRO A 219 -10.48 -1.94 31.01
C PRO A 219 -9.95 -3.12 30.19
N THR A 220 -10.59 -3.48 29.07
CA THR A 220 -10.17 -4.62 28.26
C THR A 220 -8.86 -4.35 27.52
N TRP A 221 -8.62 -3.13 27.05
CA TRP A 221 -7.34 -2.75 26.44
C TRP A 221 -6.24 -2.65 27.50
N LEU A 222 -6.53 -2.01 28.64
CA LEU A 222 -5.54 -1.79 29.70
C LEU A 222 -5.12 -3.08 30.41
N ASN A 223 -6.05 -4.04 30.55
CA ASN A 223 -5.76 -5.36 31.15
C ASN A 223 -5.34 -6.42 30.11
N LEU A 224 -5.09 -6.03 28.85
CA LEU A 224 -4.71 -6.91 27.75
C LEU A 224 -5.71 -8.03 27.44
N THR A 225 -7.00 -7.83 27.72
CA THR A 225 -8.06 -8.83 27.49
C THR A 225 -8.96 -8.53 26.29
N ALA A 226 -8.72 -7.44 25.55
CA ALA A 226 -9.54 -7.02 24.41
C ALA A 226 -9.76 -8.14 23.36
N LEU A 227 -8.73 -8.94 23.05
CA LEU A 227 -8.85 -10.04 22.08
C LEU A 227 -9.72 -11.22 22.55
N ASN A 228 -10.07 -11.31 23.84
CA ASN A 228 -11.04 -12.30 24.33
C ASN A 228 -12.45 -12.06 23.76
N TYR A 229 -12.74 -10.80 23.41
CA TYR A 229 -14.04 -10.37 22.91
C TYR A 229 -13.98 -10.04 21.43
N HIS A 230 -12.90 -9.37 20.99
CA HIS A 230 -12.75 -8.81 19.65
C HIS A 230 -13.14 -9.78 18.52
N PHE A 231 -12.64 -11.03 18.56
CA PHE A 231 -12.89 -11.97 17.48
C PHE A 231 -14.37 -12.32 17.29
N ALA A 232 -15.20 -12.15 18.32
CA ALA A 232 -16.65 -12.36 18.25
C ALA A 232 -17.47 -11.08 18.12
N SER A 233 -16.92 -9.92 18.50
CA SER A 233 -17.63 -8.64 18.47
C SER A 233 -17.27 -7.76 17.27
N GLN A 234 -16.20 -8.07 16.54
CA GLN A 234 -15.80 -7.35 15.34
C GLN A 234 -16.86 -7.46 14.22
N CYS A 235 -16.90 -6.47 13.34
CA CYS A 235 -17.76 -6.46 12.17
C CYS A 235 -17.30 -7.54 11.17
N ILE A 236 -18.25 -8.31 10.63
CA ILE A 236 -18.04 -9.32 9.57
C ILE A 236 -16.81 -10.22 9.87
N PRO A 237 -16.84 -11.01 10.97
CA PRO A 237 -15.76 -11.93 11.29
C PRO A 237 -15.62 -12.99 10.20
N THR A 238 -14.38 -13.37 9.89
CA THR A 238 -14.13 -14.50 8.98
C THR A 238 -14.39 -15.83 9.73
N PRO A 239 -14.51 -16.96 9.01
CA PRO A 239 -14.60 -18.27 9.66
C PRO A 239 -13.41 -18.57 10.59
N LEU A 240 -12.24 -17.98 10.32
CA LEU A 240 -11.06 -18.18 11.16
C LEU A 240 -11.16 -17.46 12.52
N ALA A 241 -11.95 -16.39 12.63
CA ALA A 241 -12.17 -15.66 13.89
C ALA A 241 -12.60 -16.59 15.02
N TRP A 242 -13.43 -17.61 14.71
CA TRP A 242 -13.87 -18.59 15.68
C TRP A 242 -12.72 -19.39 16.30
N TYR A 243 -11.72 -19.76 15.49
CA TYR A 243 -10.52 -20.46 15.96
C TYR A 243 -9.59 -19.52 16.73
N PHE A 244 -9.41 -18.28 16.26
CA PHE A 244 -8.63 -17.26 16.98
C PHE A 244 -9.19 -17.01 18.38
N ARG A 245 -10.52 -16.98 18.53
CA ARG A 245 -11.18 -16.82 19.83
C ARG A 245 -10.87 -17.93 20.83
N GLN A 246 -10.55 -19.14 20.36
CA GLN A 246 -10.27 -20.29 21.21
C GLN A 246 -8.80 -20.42 21.60
N LEU A 247 -7.93 -19.52 21.12
CA LEU A 247 -6.54 -19.52 21.52
C LEU A 247 -6.40 -19.36 23.03
N HIS A 248 -5.36 -19.97 23.59
CA HIS A 248 -5.08 -19.89 25.02
C HIS A 248 -5.03 -18.41 25.48
N PRO A 249 -5.59 -18.05 26.64
CA PRO A 249 -5.67 -16.65 27.09
C PRO A 249 -4.35 -15.87 27.05
N LEU A 250 -3.23 -16.55 27.32
CA LEU A 250 -1.89 -15.96 27.21
C LEU A 250 -1.58 -15.48 25.78
N ILE A 251 -1.98 -16.24 24.75
CA ILE A 251 -1.78 -15.87 23.34
C ILE A 251 -2.62 -14.65 22.98
N LEU A 252 -3.86 -14.59 23.47
CA LEU A 252 -4.75 -13.45 23.27
C LEU A 252 -4.19 -12.18 23.95
N GLN A 253 -3.67 -12.31 25.17
CA GLN A 253 -2.99 -11.21 25.87
C GLN A 253 -1.74 -10.73 25.15
N MET A 254 -0.90 -11.66 24.67
CA MET A 254 0.26 -11.32 23.84
C MET A 254 -0.16 -10.65 22.54
N GLY A 255 -1.29 -11.05 21.94
CA GLY A 255 -1.85 -10.40 20.76
C GLY A 255 -2.29 -8.95 21.03
N VAL A 256 -2.94 -8.68 22.17
CA VAL A 256 -3.26 -7.29 22.56
C VAL A 256 -1.99 -6.46 22.76
N ALA A 257 -0.99 -7.01 23.47
CA ALA A 257 0.28 -6.35 23.69
C ALA A 257 1.02 -6.08 22.37
N PHE A 258 1.00 -7.04 21.43
CA PHE A 258 1.57 -6.88 20.10
C PHE A 258 0.87 -5.77 19.31
N THR A 259 -0.47 -5.74 19.31
CA THR A 259 -1.23 -4.67 18.66
C THR A 259 -0.84 -3.30 19.21
N LEU A 260 -0.82 -3.13 20.54
CA LEU A 260 -0.43 -1.86 21.17
C LEU A 260 1.03 -1.49 20.89
N LEU A 261 1.94 -2.48 20.86
CA LEU A 261 3.35 -2.28 20.51
C LEU A 261 3.52 -1.76 19.08
N VAL A 262 2.80 -2.36 18.12
CA VAL A 262 2.87 -2.00 16.71
C VAL A 262 2.23 -0.63 16.46
N GLU A 263 1.08 -0.36 17.08
CA GLU A 263 0.32 0.87 16.87
C GLU A 263 0.89 2.09 17.58
N VAL A 264 1.64 1.93 18.69
CA VAL A 264 2.14 3.08 19.46
C VAL A 264 3.67 3.20 19.41
N PRO A 265 4.49 2.40 20.13
CA PRO A 265 5.95 2.51 20.06
C PRO A 265 6.53 2.35 18.65
N VAL A 266 6.10 1.32 17.91
CA VAL A 266 6.61 1.05 16.56
C VAL A 266 6.15 2.12 15.58
N ALA A 267 4.96 2.68 15.77
CA ALA A 267 4.47 3.78 14.93
C ALA A 267 5.40 4.99 15.00
N LEU A 268 5.89 5.39 16.17
CA LEU A 268 6.86 6.49 16.31
C LEU A 268 8.11 6.27 15.47
N CYS A 269 8.54 5.02 15.33
CA CYS A 269 9.72 4.66 14.56
C CYS A 269 9.49 4.67 13.03
N ILE A 270 8.24 4.77 12.53
CA ILE A 270 7.92 4.89 11.08
C ILE A 270 8.61 6.12 10.47
N LEU A 271 8.73 7.20 11.24
CA LEU A 271 9.38 8.44 10.82
C LEU A 271 10.91 8.38 10.93
N CYS A 272 11.49 7.27 11.38
CA CYS A 272 12.93 7.11 11.45
C CYS A 272 13.54 7.06 10.04
N PRO A 273 14.56 7.87 9.71
CA PRO A 273 15.19 7.84 8.39
C PRO A 273 16.06 6.59 8.15
N LEU A 274 16.43 5.85 9.20
CA LEU A 274 17.37 4.73 9.13
C LEU A 274 16.73 3.50 8.47
N ARG A 275 17.31 3.03 7.35
CA ARG A 275 16.77 1.91 6.56
C ARG A 275 16.63 0.61 7.38
N SER A 276 17.64 0.30 8.21
CA SER A 276 17.66 -0.90 9.06
C SER A 276 16.52 -0.96 10.07
N ILE A 277 15.92 0.20 10.39
CA ILE A 277 14.76 0.30 11.30
C ILE A 277 13.45 0.26 10.50
N ARG A 278 13.40 0.91 9.33
CA ARG A 278 12.18 0.99 8.52
C ARG A 278 11.71 -0.35 7.96
N HIS A 279 12.60 -1.22 7.49
CA HIS A 279 12.17 -2.51 6.89
C HIS A 279 11.48 -3.42 7.93
N PRO A 280 12.04 -3.64 9.14
CA PRO A 280 11.34 -4.37 10.19
C PRO A 280 10.00 -3.74 10.57
N ILE A 281 9.91 -2.41 10.61
CA ILE A 281 8.65 -1.71 10.93
C ILE A 281 7.59 -1.96 9.86
N ALA A 282 7.95 -1.89 8.58
CA ALA A 282 7.05 -2.22 7.49
C ALA A 282 6.55 -3.67 7.61
N ALA A 283 7.44 -4.62 7.96
CA ALA A 283 7.07 -6.01 8.16
C ALA A 283 6.15 -6.22 9.37
N LEU A 284 6.38 -5.54 10.50
CA LEU A 284 5.53 -5.61 11.68
C LEU A 284 4.13 -5.04 11.42
N ASN A 285 4.06 -3.90 10.73
CA ASN A 285 2.78 -3.31 10.30
C ASN A 285 2.06 -4.27 9.36
N ALA A 286 2.75 -4.82 8.36
CA ALA A 286 2.16 -5.76 7.43
C ALA A 286 1.65 -7.03 8.12
N LEU A 287 2.43 -7.59 9.04
CA LEU A 287 2.02 -8.74 9.85
C LEU A 287 0.73 -8.45 10.62
N LEU A 288 0.64 -7.30 11.29
CA LEU A 288 -0.57 -6.90 12.00
C LEU A 288 -1.77 -6.81 11.04
N GLN A 289 -1.62 -6.16 9.88
CA GLN A 289 -2.70 -6.04 8.90
C GLN A 289 -3.16 -7.40 8.35
N VAL A 290 -2.22 -8.32 8.08
CA VAL A 290 -2.54 -9.67 7.61
C VAL A 290 -3.30 -10.45 8.68
N LEU A 291 -2.89 -10.38 9.95
CA LEU A 291 -3.61 -11.04 11.05
C LEU A 291 -5.04 -10.50 11.20
N ILE A 292 -5.22 -9.18 11.04
CA ILE A 292 -6.53 -8.55 11.05
C ILE A 292 -7.38 -9.06 9.86
N MET A 293 -6.84 -9.07 8.64
CA MET A 293 -7.56 -9.56 7.44
C MET A 293 -7.97 -11.02 7.54
N ILE A 294 -7.11 -11.87 8.12
CA ILE A 294 -7.38 -13.29 8.29
C ILE A 294 -8.54 -13.49 9.27
N SER A 295 -8.67 -12.63 10.29
CA SER A 295 -9.67 -12.78 11.35
C SER A 295 -10.93 -11.93 11.16
N GLY A 296 -10.91 -10.87 10.36
CA GLY A 296 -12.05 -9.99 10.12
C GLY A 296 -12.00 -9.31 8.76
N ASN A 297 -13.17 -8.94 8.24
CA ASN A 297 -13.27 -8.23 6.97
C ASN A 297 -13.56 -6.74 7.19
N TYR A 298 -12.55 -5.90 6.94
CA TYR A 298 -12.65 -4.44 7.01
C TYR A 298 -12.62 -3.78 5.61
N GLY A 299 -13.09 -4.50 4.59
CA GLY A 299 -13.10 -4.04 3.21
C GLY A 299 -11.69 -3.79 2.68
N PHE A 300 -11.47 -2.61 2.08
CA PHE A 300 -10.17 -2.25 1.51
C PHE A 300 -9.18 -1.65 2.53
N PHE A 301 -9.59 -1.45 3.80
CA PHE A 301 -8.80 -0.73 4.79
C PHE A 301 -7.43 -1.38 5.06
N ASN A 302 -7.40 -2.69 5.34
CA ASN A 302 -6.14 -3.38 5.62
C ASN A 302 -5.23 -3.40 4.39
N LEU A 303 -5.82 -3.59 3.20
CA LEU A 303 -5.07 -3.52 1.93
C LEU A 303 -4.45 -2.12 1.75
N LEU A 304 -5.21 -1.05 1.96
CA LEU A 304 -4.69 0.31 1.90
C LEU A 304 -3.55 0.55 2.89
N THR A 305 -3.66 0.00 4.09
CA THR A 305 -2.60 0.11 5.11
C THR A 305 -1.34 -0.65 4.70
N LEU A 306 -1.47 -1.82 4.07
CA LEU A 306 -0.35 -2.55 3.45
C LEU A 306 0.30 -1.74 2.32
N VAL A 307 -0.50 -1.07 1.48
CA VAL A 307 0.01 -0.19 0.42
C VAL A 307 0.79 0.98 1.01
N LEU A 308 0.32 1.59 2.09
CA LEU A 308 1.02 2.66 2.81
C LEU A 308 2.34 2.20 3.45
N CYS A 309 2.57 0.90 3.62
CA CYS A 309 3.85 0.36 4.06
C CYS A 309 4.91 0.33 2.93
N ILE A 310 4.51 0.36 1.65
CA ILE A 310 5.43 0.24 0.51
C ILE A 310 6.51 1.36 0.49
N PRO A 311 6.17 2.65 0.72
CA PRO A 311 7.15 3.74 0.76
C PRO A 311 8.18 3.66 1.91
N LEU A 312 8.01 2.74 2.87
CA LEU A 312 9.00 2.46 3.92
C LEU A 312 10.11 1.53 3.43
N VAL A 313 9.97 0.91 2.26
CA VAL A 313 10.94 -0.04 1.70
C VAL A 313 11.53 0.55 0.41
N ASP A 314 12.86 0.59 0.33
CA ASP A 314 13.59 1.11 -0.82
C ASP A 314 13.82 0.04 -1.91
N ASP A 315 14.18 0.48 -3.10
CA ASP A 315 14.27 -0.38 -4.28
C ASP A 315 15.29 -1.53 -4.12
N SER A 316 16.33 -1.37 -3.30
CA SER A 316 17.34 -2.42 -3.05
C SER A 316 16.75 -3.67 -2.39
N TYR A 317 15.68 -3.50 -1.61
CA TYR A 317 14.98 -4.60 -0.99
C TYR A 317 13.92 -5.17 -1.95
N TRP A 318 13.12 -4.31 -2.58
CA TRP A 318 12.09 -4.74 -3.53
C TRP A 318 12.65 -5.50 -4.73
N SER A 319 13.78 -5.05 -5.28
CA SER A 319 14.46 -5.77 -6.38
C SER A 319 14.91 -7.18 -5.97
N ARG A 320 15.42 -7.35 -4.75
CA ARG A 320 15.81 -8.67 -4.23
C ARG A 320 14.59 -9.54 -3.97
N ALA A 321 13.52 -8.99 -3.41
CA ALA A 321 12.30 -9.74 -3.14
C ALA A 321 11.65 -10.25 -4.43
N LEU A 322 11.50 -9.39 -5.45
CA LEU A 322 10.90 -9.77 -6.74
C LEU A 322 11.80 -10.70 -7.57
N ALA A 323 13.13 -10.59 -7.44
CA ALA A 323 14.06 -11.48 -8.13
C ALA A 323 14.09 -12.91 -7.55
N LEU A 324 13.55 -13.14 -6.35
CA LEU A 324 13.40 -14.47 -5.77
C LEU A 324 12.13 -15.19 -6.25
N GLU A 325 11.23 -14.48 -6.95
CA GLU A 325 9.96 -15.01 -7.46
C GLU A 325 9.96 -15.31 -8.96
N GLY A 326 11.02 -14.96 -9.69
CA GLY A 326 11.18 -15.21 -11.15
C GLY A 326 12.25 -16.24 -11.48
#